data_AF-A0A6C0LCR1-F1
#
_entry.id   AF-A0A6C0LCR1-F1
#
_cell.length_a   1.000
_cell.length_b   1.000
_cell.length_c   1.000
_cell.angle_alpha   90.00
_cell.angle_beta   90.00
_cell.angle_gamma   90.00
#
_symmetry.space_group_name_H-M   'P 1'
#
loop_
_entity.id
_entity.type
_entity.pdbx_description
1 polymer ?
#
loop_
_entity_poly.entity_id
_entity_poly.type
_entity_poly.pdbx_seq_one_letter_code
_entity_poly.pdbx_strand_id
1 'polypeptide(L)'
;MKKRNFQKKIEMLFNKVKESNRIGIKMAQPANVSHELYFHHNYQGDMLFYNYDGTKYAPTFPLVWAKDHLTETGPECCAMCKTVGFWNGVFVGYCVKCAEQYNGERGNGFIFYGEEKRDKKNPKSACFTYLKDVDLNEIGNKEICDTQAIIDEINSYKQEESHDAPMGSLYGSNYNGGYDSY
;
A
#
# COMPACT_ATOMS: atom_id res chain seq x y z
N MET A 1 -0.28 29.00 10.20
CA MET A 1 -1.58 28.85 9.51
C MET A 1 -1.60 27.80 8.39
N LYS A 2 -0.45 27.43 7.78
CA LYS A 2 -0.37 26.47 6.64
C LYS A 2 -0.69 24.99 6.98
N LYS A 3 -0.26 24.47 8.15
CA LYS A 3 -0.50 23.06 8.55
C LYS A 3 -1.98 22.63 8.63
N ARG A 4 -2.88 23.55 9.04
CA ARG A 4 -4.34 23.27 9.08
C ARG A 4 -4.96 23.12 7.70
N ASN A 5 -4.38 23.72 6.66
CA ASN A 5 -4.89 23.58 5.29
C ASN A 5 -4.44 22.27 4.64
N PHE A 6 -3.27 21.75 5.00
CA PHE A 6 -2.77 20.46 4.51
C PHE A 6 -3.58 19.27 5.08
N GLN A 7 -3.80 19.24 6.40
CA GLN A 7 -4.65 18.21 7.02
C GLN A 7 -6.06 18.20 6.44
N LYS A 8 -6.67 19.37 6.22
CA LYS A 8 -8.00 19.48 5.57
C LYS A 8 -8.00 19.00 4.12
N LYS A 9 -6.90 19.18 3.36
CA LYS A 9 -6.78 18.72 1.97
C LYS A 9 -6.62 17.20 1.89
N ILE A 10 -5.80 16.61 2.75
CA ILE A 10 -5.67 15.15 2.87
C ILE A 10 -7.02 14.54 3.29
N GLU A 11 -7.69 15.12 4.27
CA GLU A 11 -9.00 14.65 4.74
C GLU A 11 -10.07 14.74 3.64
N MET A 12 -10.05 15.79 2.80
CA MET A 12 -10.91 15.86 1.60
C MET A 12 -10.61 14.76 0.57
N LEU A 13 -9.34 14.45 0.30
CA LEU A 13 -8.98 13.40 -0.66
C LEU A 13 -9.40 12.02 -0.15
N PHE A 14 -9.18 11.73 1.13
CA PHE A 14 -9.67 10.51 1.76
C PHE A 14 -11.20 10.42 1.75
N ASN A 15 -11.91 11.53 1.95
CA ASN A 15 -13.37 11.55 1.91
C ASN A 15 -13.93 11.38 0.50
N LYS A 16 -13.29 11.94 -0.54
CA LYS A 16 -13.66 11.69 -1.93
C LYS A 16 -13.50 10.21 -2.30
N VAL A 17 -12.39 9.58 -1.90
CA VAL A 17 -12.18 8.14 -2.11
C VAL A 17 -13.20 7.30 -1.32
N LYS A 18 -13.59 7.72 -0.11
CA LYS A 18 -14.66 7.06 0.66
C LYS A 18 -16.05 7.22 0.05
N GLU A 19 -16.37 8.39 -0.51
CA GLU A 19 -17.66 8.67 -1.16
C GLU A 19 -17.83 7.89 -2.47
N SER A 20 -16.76 7.78 -3.28
CA SER A 20 -16.74 6.89 -4.45
C SER A 20 -16.93 5.41 -4.06
N ASN A 21 -16.59 5.03 -2.82
CA ASN A 21 -16.75 3.67 -2.31
C ASN A 21 -18.04 3.45 -1.49
N ARG A 22 -18.90 4.46 -1.31
CA ARG A 22 -20.10 4.40 -0.44
C ARG A 22 -21.37 3.91 -1.12
N ILE A 23 -21.35 3.63 -2.43
CA ILE A 23 -22.49 3.03 -3.15
C ILE A 23 -22.41 1.49 -3.08
N GLY A 24 -22.02 0.96 -1.92
CA GLY A 24 -22.02 -0.47 -1.62
C GLY A 24 -23.29 -0.84 -0.85
N ILE A 25 -24.42 -0.97 -1.57
CA ILE A 25 -25.62 -1.61 -1.02
C ILE A 25 -25.25 -3.05 -0.69
N LYS A 26 -25.29 -3.44 0.59
CA LYS A 26 -25.17 -4.84 1.01
C LYS A 26 -26.41 -5.60 0.54
N MET A 27 -26.39 -6.08 -0.69
CA MET A 27 -27.34 -7.07 -1.17
C MET A 27 -26.95 -8.43 -0.58
N ALA A 28 -27.94 -9.16 -0.07
CA ALA A 28 -27.75 -10.57 0.27
C ALA A 28 -27.23 -11.31 -0.98
N GLN A 29 -26.06 -11.93 -0.88
CA GLN A 29 -25.46 -12.64 -2.00
C GLN A 29 -26.37 -13.83 -2.37
N PRO A 30 -26.86 -13.93 -3.62
CA PRO A 30 -27.60 -15.08 -4.07
C PRO A 30 -26.69 -16.32 -4.05
N ALA A 31 -27.23 -17.46 -3.63
CA ALA A 31 -26.48 -18.68 -3.31
C ALA A 31 -25.87 -19.44 -4.52
N ASN A 32 -25.54 -18.75 -5.62
CA ASN A 32 -24.97 -19.36 -6.83
C ASN A 32 -24.21 -18.34 -7.68
N VAL A 33 -23.32 -17.55 -7.07
CA VAL A 33 -22.38 -16.73 -7.84
C VAL A 33 -21.24 -17.66 -8.28
N SER A 34 -21.17 -17.97 -9.58
CA SER A 34 -20.01 -18.65 -10.15
C SER A 34 -18.79 -17.75 -9.99
N HIS A 35 -17.79 -18.19 -9.23
CA HIS A 35 -16.52 -17.48 -9.15
C HIS A 35 -15.85 -17.51 -10.52
N GLU A 36 -15.67 -16.34 -11.11
CA GLU A 36 -15.00 -16.21 -12.40
C GLU A 36 -13.49 -16.09 -12.19
N LEU A 37 -12.71 -16.90 -12.92
CA LEU A 37 -11.25 -16.88 -12.93
C LEU A 37 -10.77 -16.67 -14.36
N TYR A 38 -10.05 -15.56 -14.61
CA TYR A 38 -9.46 -15.25 -15.91
C TYR A 38 -8.02 -14.81 -15.77
N PHE A 39 -7.20 -15.14 -16.76
CA PHE A 39 -5.79 -14.78 -16.81
C PHE A 39 -5.56 -13.75 -17.90
N HIS A 40 -4.90 -12.64 -17.57
CA HIS A 40 -4.57 -11.59 -18.51
C HIS A 40 -3.09 -11.65 -18.86
N HIS A 41 -2.78 -11.61 -20.15
CA HIS A 41 -1.42 -11.71 -20.68
C HIS A 41 -1.09 -10.49 -21.55
N ASN A 42 0.20 -10.17 -21.66
CA ASN A 42 0.71 -9.20 -22.64
C ASN A 42 0.80 -9.85 -24.04
N TYR A 43 1.29 -9.10 -25.03
CA TYR A 43 1.49 -9.59 -26.41
C TYR A 43 2.62 -10.61 -26.55
N GLN A 44 3.53 -10.70 -25.57
CA GLN A 44 4.60 -11.69 -25.50
C GLN A 44 4.15 -13.01 -24.85
N GLY A 45 2.94 -13.03 -24.27
CA GLY A 45 2.38 -14.18 -23.57
C GLY A 45 2.68 -14.20 -22.07
N ASP A 46 3.35 -13.19 -21.52
CA ASP A 46 3.60 -13.11 -20.07
C ASP A 46 2.32 -12.71 -19.34
N MET A 47 2.07 -13.36 -18.20
CA MET A 47 0.90 -13.08 -17.38
C MET A 47 1.10 -11.76 -16.62
N LEU A 48 0.16 -10.82 -16.80
CA LEU A 48 0.18 -9.50 -16.15
C LEU A 48 -0.58 -9.49 -14.82
N PHE A 49 -1.69 -10.22 -14.76
CA PHE A 49 -2.49 -10.47 -13.55
C PHE A 49 -3.53 -11.56 -13.85
N TYR A 50 -4.17 -12.07 -12.79
CA TYR A 50 -5.41 -12.84 -12.93
C TYR A 50 -6.55 -12.16 -12.17
N ASN A 51 -7.78 -12.33 -12.66
CA ASN A 51 -8.98 -11.87 -11.97
C ASN A 51 -9.60 -13.06 -11.22
N TYR A 52 -9.92 -12.87 -9.95
CA TYR A 52 -10.72 -13.80 -9.16
C TYR A 52 -11.76 -13.00 -8.36
N ASP A 53 -13.04 -13.29 -8.61
CA ASP A 53 -14.18 -12.65 -7.94
C ASP A 53 -14.17 -11.11 -8.05
N GLY A 54 -13.82 -10.60 -9.24
CA GLY A 54 -13.76 -9.17 -9.51
C GLY A 54 -12.46 -8.48 -9.03
N THR A 55 -11.66 -9.14 -8.20
CA THR A 55 -10.36 -8.61 -7.76
C THR A 55 -9.24 -9.10 -8.69
N LYS A 56 -8.37 -8.18 -9.12
CA LYS A 56 -7.16 -8.50 -9.88
C LYS A 56 -6.01 -8.81 -8.92
N TYR A 57 -5.29 -9.89 -9.14
CA TYR A 57 -4.18 -10.36 -8.31
C TYR A 57 -2.90 -10.47 -9.13
N ALA A 58 -1.75 -10.22 -8.50
CA ALA A 58 -0.45 -10.35 -9.15
C ALA A 58 -0.27 -11.77 -9.74
N PRO A 59 0.44 -11.94 -10.87
CA PRO A 59 0.51 -13.20 -11.62
C PRO A 59 0.87 -14.43 -10.78
N THR A 60 1.75 -14.21 -9.81
CA THR A 60 2.32 -15.23 -8.95
C THR A 60 1.67 -15.26 -7.56
N PHE A 61 0.72 -14.36 -7.27
CA PHE A 61 -0.01 -14.37 -6.01
C PHE A 61 -0.76 -15.71 -5.87
N PRO A 62 -0.56 -16.49 -4.80
CA PRO A 62 -1.14 -17.82 -4.72
C PRO A 62 -2.67 -17.82 -4.79
N LEU A 63 -3.23 -18.57 -5.76
CA LEU A 63 -4.68 -18.65 -5.97
C LEU A 63 -5.43 -19.14 -4.72
N VAL A 64 -4.84 -20.05 -3.94
CA VAL A 64 -5.41 -20.53 -2.67
C VAL A 64 -5.58 -19.40 -1.65
N TRP A 65 -4.71 -18.38 -1.66
CA TRP A 65 -4.83 -17.22 -0.78
C TRP A 65 -5.84 -16.20 -1.30
N ALA A 66 -6.00 -16.08 -2.62
CA ALA A 66 -7.03 -15.26 -3.24
C ALA A 66 -8.45 -15.80 -2.94
N LYS A 67 -8.58 -17.13 -2.86
CA LYS A 67 -9.83 -17.84 -2.55
C LYS A 67 -10.22 -17.80 -1.08
N ASP A 68 -9.25 -17.67 -0.19
CA ASP A 68 -9.44 -17.83 1.25
C ASP A 68 -8.76 -16.70 2.03
N HIS A 69 -9.52 -15.63 2.25
CA HIS A 69 -9.16 -14.54 3.15
C HIS A 69 -9.81 -14.77 4.51
N LEU A 70 -9.03 -14.66 5.59
CA LEU A 70 -9.56 -14.51 6.94
C LEU A 70 -10.51 -13.31 7.01
N THR A 71 -11.51 -13.41 7.89
CA THR A 71 -12.49 -12.34 8.12
C THR A 71 -11.79 -11.01 8.40
N GLU A 72 -12.29 -9.92 7.80
CA GLU A 72 -11.72 -8.56 7.90
C GLU A 72 -10.34 -8.34 7.24
N THR A 73 -9.78 -9.34 6.56
CA THR A 73 -8.50 -9.21 5.85
C THR A 73 -8.67 -9.06 4.34
N GLY A 74 -7.58 -8.67 3.68
CA GLY A 74 -7.51 -8.72 2.22
C GLY A 74 -8.14 -7.53 1.48
N PRO A 75 -8.21 -7.64 0.14
CA PRO A 75 -8.49 -6.52 -0.76
C PRO A 75 -9.88 -5.91 -0.59
N GLU A 76 -10.88 -6.68 -0.18
CA GLU A 76 -12.27 -6.19 -0.10
C GLU A 76 -12.67 -5.70 1.29
N CYS A 77 -12.11 -6.30 2.33
CA CYS A 77 -12.53 -6.07 3.72
C CYS A 77 -11.60 -5.12 4.48
N CYS A 78 -10.32 -5.06 4.12
CA CYS A 78 -9.34 -4.25 4.86
C CYS A 78 -9.04 -2.92 4.14
N ALA A 79 -9.37 -1.80 4.79
CA ALA A 79 -9.08 -0.47 4.25
C ALA A 79 -7.59 -0.23 3.97
N MET A 80 -6.70 -0.73 4.84
CA MET A 80 -5.26 -0.63 4.61
C MET A 80 -4.81 -1.48 3.42
N CYS A 81 -5.33 -2.69 3.24
CA CYS A 81 -5.02 -3.50 2.05
C CYS A 81 -5.51 -2.81 0.77
N LYS A 82 -6.67 -2.16 0.79
CA LYS A 82 -7.16 -1.34 -0.34
C LYS A 82 -6.22 -0.18 -0.69
N THR A 83 -5.52 0.36 0.30
CA THR A 83 -4.60 1.48 0.10
C THR A 83 -3.22 1.00 -0.33
N VAL A 84 -2.53 0.21 0.50
CA VAL A 84 -1.10 -0.12 0.30
C VAL A 84 -0.87 -1.48 -0.36
N GLY A 85 -1.90 -2.33 -0.42
CA GLY A 85 -1.81 -3.68 -0.97
C GLY A 85 -2.04 -3.77 -2.47
N PHE A 86 -2.31 -2.64 -3.14
CA PHE A 86 -2.54 -2.56 -4.58
C PHE A 86 -1.42 -1.82 -5.29
N TRP A 87 -1.11 -2.29 -6.49
CA TRP A 87 -0.22 -1.65 -7.44
C TRP A 87 -0.87 -1.67 -8.83
N ASN A 88 -1.05 -0.51 -9.43
CA ASN A 88 -1.75 -0.32 -10.71
C ASN A 88 -3.12 -1.03 -10.83
N GLY A 89 -3.87 -1.06 -9.72
CA GLY A 89 -5.16 -1.74 -9.62
C GLY A 89 -5.08 -3.26 -9.48
N VAL A 90 -3.89 -3.83 -9.29
CA VAL A 90 -3.64 -5.25 -9.03
C VAL A 90 -3.23 -5.44 -7.57
N PHE A 91 -3.87 -6.38 -6.89
CA PHE A 91 -3.53 -6.74 -5.51
C PHE A 91 -2.20 -7.48 -5.49
N VAL A 92 -1.22 -6.89 -4.82
CA VAL A 92 0.15 -7.42 -4.70
C VAL A 92 0.44 -7.98 -3.31
N GLY A 93 -0.38 -7.67 -2.30
CA GLY A 93 -0.28 -8.33 -1.00
C GLY A 93 -0.93 -7.59 0.15
N TYR A 94 -0.81 -8.19 1.34
CA TYR A 94 -1.50 -7.71 2.54
C TYR A 94 -0.79 -6.53 3.19
N CYS A 95 -1.52 -5.66 3.89
CA CYS A 95 -0.91 -4.71 4.82
C CYS A 95 -0.29 -5.45 6.02
N VAL A 96 0.57 -4.78 6.79
CA VAL A 96 1.23 -5.36 7.99
C VAL A 96 0.24 -6.03 8.95
N LYS A 97 -0.86 -5.35 9.30
CA LYS A 97 -1.84 -5.90 10.25
C LYS A 97 -2.50 -7.20 9.74
N CYS A 98 -2.81 -7.27 8.44
CA CYS A 98 -3.37 -8.48 7.86
C CYS A 98 -2.33 -9.59 7.75
N ALA A 99 -1.10 -9.27 7.34
CA ALA A 99 0.00 -10.23 7.31
C ALA A 99 0.28 -10.86 8.69
N GLU A 100 0.21 -10.07 9.76
CA GLU A 100 0.33 -10.55 11.14
C GLU A 100 -0.77 -11.55 11.53
N GLN A 101 -2.01 -11.40 11.03
CA GLN A 101 -3.07 -12.40 11.25
C GLN A 101 -2.79 -13.73 10.56
N TYR A 102 -2.00 -13.72 9.49
CA TYR A 102 -1.48 -14.93 8.84
C TYR A 102 -0.13 -15.37 9.42
N ASN A 103 0.29 -14.86 10.58
CA ASN A 103 1.58 -15.16 11.21
C ASN A 103 2.79 -14.92 10.28
N GLY A 104 2.68 -13.99 9.33
CA GLY A 104 3.73 -13.70 8.36
C GLY A 104 3.88 -14.73 7.23
N GLU A 105 2.98 -15.70 7.12
CA GLU A 105 3.00 -16.74 6.07
C GLU A 105 2.78 -16.17 4.65
N ARG A 106 2.09 -15.03 4.55
CA ARG A 106 1.69 -14.39 3.28
C ARG A 106 2.47 -13.10 2.98
N GLY A 107 3.66 -12.96 3.56
CA GLY A 107 4.47 -11.72 3.52
C GLY A 107 4.69 -11.11 4.90
N ASN A 108 5.60 -10.15 4.98
CA ASN A 108 5.78 -9.25 6.13
C ASN A 108 4.75 -8.11 6.18
N GLY A 109 4.06 -7.92 5.06
CA GLY A 109 3.01 -6.93 4.87
C GLY A 109 3.53 -5.56 4.45
N PHE A 110 2.75 -4.91 3.59
CA PHE A 110 3.09 -3.62 3.00
C PHE A 110 2.83 -2.48 4.00
N ILE A 111 3.80 -1.56 4.10
CA ILE A 111 3.71 -0.32 4.89
C ILE A 111 3.41 0.89 4.02
N PHE A 112 3.78 0.81 2.74
CA PHE A 112 3.52 1.82 1.72
C PHE A 112 3.40 1.13 0.36
N TYR A 113 3.01 1.87 -0.68
CA TYR A 113 2.89 1.35 -2.04
C TYR A 113 4.18 0.69 -2.49
N GLY A 114 4.11 -0.62 -2.79
CA GLY A 114 5.27 -1.42 -3.21
C GLY A 114 6.35 -1.62 -2.15
N GLU A 115 6.20 -1.03 -0.95
CA GLU A 115 7.17 -1.13 0.13
C GLU A 115 6.68 -2.10 1.22
N GLU A 116 7.31 -3.27 1.25
CA GLU A 116 7.09 -4.27 2.28
C GLU A 116 7.87 -3.94 3.57
N LYS A 117 7.26 -4.19 4.73
CA LYS A 117 7.93 -4.12 6.03
C LYS A 117 9.17 -5.00 6.01
N ARG A 118 10.34 -4.40 6.23
CA ARG A 118 11.59 -5.14 6.33
C ARG A 118 11.65 -5.89 7.65
N ASP A 119 11.59 -7.22 7.58
CA ASP A 119 11.92 -8.08 8.70
C ASP A 119 13.02 -9.07 8.28
N LYS A 120 14.24 -8.83 8.78
CA LYS A 120 15.40 -9.68 8.48
C LYS A 120 15.25 -11.10 9.03
N LYS A 121 14.32 -11.33 9.97
CA LYS A 121 14.11 -12.63 10.61
C LYS A 121 13.05 -13.45 9.88
N ASN A 122 12.24 -12.84 9.01
CA ASN A 122 11.22 -13.56 8.27
C ASN A 122 11.65 -13.82 6.81
N PRO A 123 11.95 -15.08 6.44
CA PRO A 123 12.30 -15.43 5.08
C PRO A 123 11.11 -15.34 4.09
N LYS A 124 9.88 -15.14 4.59
CA LYS A 124 8.64 -15.17 3.79
C LYS A 124 8.20 -13.81 3.27
N SER A 125 9.15 -12.90 3.04
CA SER A 125 8.87 -11.62 2.37
C SER A 125 8.16 -11.86 1.03
N ALA A 126 7.13 -11.10 0.73
CA ALA A 126 6.43 -11.14 -0.55
C ALA A 126 7.41 -10.92 -1.71
N CYS A 127 8.28 -9.91 -1.58
CA CYS A 127 9.31 -9.56 -2.58
C CYS A 127 10.41 -10.62 -2.76
N PHE A 128 10.57 -11.56 -1.83
CA PHE A 128 11.51 -12.68 -1.96
C PHE A 128 10.82 -14.03 -2.24
N THR A 129 9.49 -14.06 -2.27
CA THR A 129 8.69 -15.26 -2.50
C THR A 129 7.88 -15.11 -3.78
N TYR A 130 6.58 -14.85 -3.68
CA TYR A 130 5.70 -14.84 -4.84
C TYR A 130 5.97 -13.63 -5.75
N LEU A 131 6.35 -12.47 -5.23
CA LEU A 131 6.66 -11.30 -6.09
C LEU A 131 8.10 -11.25 -6.60
N LYS A 132 8.94 -12.26 -6.32
CA LYS A 132 10.37 -12.21 -6.59
C LYS A 132 10.72 -11.85 -8.05
N ASP A 133 9.96 -12.41 -8.98
CA ASP A 133 10.19 -12.27 -10.42
C ASP A 133 9.09 -11.44 -11.10
N VAL A 134 8.36 -10.62 -10.32
CA VAL A 134 7.30 -9.75 -10.84
C VAL A 134 7.83 -8.32 -10.97
N ASP A 135 7.89 -7.79 -12.20
CA ASP A 135 8.11 -6.37 -12.39
C ASP A 135 6.82 -5.60 -12.10
N LEU A 136 6.79 -4.90 -10.97
CA LEU A 136 5.65 -4.08 -10.57
C LEU A 136 5.33 -2.99 -11.61
N ASN A 137 6.31 -2.53 -12.40
CA ASN A 137 6.07 -1.53 -13.43
C ASN A 137 5.29 -2.07 -14.63
N GLU A 138 5.23 -3.38 -14.80
CA GLU A 138 4.56 -4.03 -15.93
C GLU A 138 3.19 -4.59 -15.55
N ILE A 139 2.90 -4.79 -14.26
CA ILE A 139 1.59 -5.30 -13.83
C ILE A 139 0.51 -4.20 -13.82
N GLY A 140 -0.73 -4.64 -14.05
CA GLY A 140 -1.93 -3.83 -13.92
C GLY A 140 -2.22 -2.89 -15.08
N ASN A 141 -2.99 -1.84 -14.81
CA ASN A 141 -3.34 -0.84 -15.80
C ASN A 141 -3.12 0.58 -15.24
N LYS A 142 -2.04 1.23 -15.70
CA LYS A 142 -1.64 2.59 -15.31
C LYS A 142 -2.65 3.66 -15.72
N GLU A 143 -3.46 3.41 -16.77
CA GLU A 143 -4.51 4.34 -17.18
C GLU A 143 -5.67 4.40 -16.16
N ILE A 144 -5.87 3.30 -15.40
CA ILE A 144 -6.88 3.24 -14.34
C ILE A 144 -6.31 3.76 -13.03
N CYS A 145 -5.10 3.31 -12.69
CA CYS A 145 -4.41 3.72 -11.47
C CYS A 145 -2.91 3.68 -11.74
N ASP A 146 -2.25 4.83 -11.77
CA ASP A 146 -0.79 4.91 -11.83
C ASP A 146 -0.26 5.07 -10.40
N THR A 147 0.17 3.94 -9.81
CA THR A 147 0.67 3.94 -8.44
C THR A 147 1.98 4.72 -8.32
N GLN A 148 2.81 4.73 -9.37
CA GLN A 148 4.06 5.47 -9.36
C GLN A 148 3.80 6.97 -9.38
N ALA A 149 2.87 7.44 -10.21
CA ALA A 149 2.48 8.86 -10.23
C ALA A 149 1.94 9.34 -8.87
N ILE A 150 1.17 8.50 -8.16
CA ILE A 150 0.69 8.80 -6.80
C ILE A 150 1.88 8.94 -5.82
N ILE A 151 2.86 8.03 -5.89
CA ILE A 151 4.06 8.08 -5.05
C ILE A 151 4.86 9.36 -5.32
N ASP A 152 5.03 9.71 -6.60
CA ASP A 152 5.78 10.90 -7.02
C ASP A 152 5.12 12.18 -6.50
N GLU A 153 3.78 12.27 -6.57
CA GLU A 153 3.02 13.39 -6.00
C GLU A 153 3.16 13.46 -4.47
N ILE A 154 3.08 12.33 -3.77
CA ILE A 154 3.28 12.30 -2.31
C ILE A 154 4.69 12.79 -1.94
N ASN A 155 5.70 12.41 -2.72
CA ASN A 155 7.08 12.78 -2.47
C ASN A 155 7.36 14.26 -2.76
N SER A 156 6.70 14.86 -3.77
CA SER A 156 6.85 16.30 -4.03
C SER A 156 6.38 17.14 -2.85
N TYR A 157 5.29 16.77 -2.17
CA TYR A 157 4.81 17.50 -0.99
C TYR A 157 5.75 17.39 0.22
N LYS A 158 6.49 16.29 0.37
CA LYS A 158 7.44 16.13 1.48
C LYS A 158 8.65 17.05 1.36
N GLN A 159 9.08 17.37 0.13
CA GLN A 159 10.22 18.25 -0.09
C GLN A 159 9.91 19.70 0.30
N GLU A 160 8.70 20.18 0.02
CA GLU A 160 8.27 21.55 0.35
C GLU A 160 8.25 21.85 1.86
N GLU A 161 7.99 20.86 2.72
CA GLU A 161 7.98 21.07 4.19
C GLU A 161 9.38 21.23 4.79
N SER A 162 10.44 20.80 4.10
CA SER A 162 11.82 20.85 4.61
C SER A 162 12.53 22.20 4.40
N HIS A 163 12.02 23.07 3.52
CA HIS A 163 12.68 24.33 3.15
C HIS A 163 12.26 25.55 4.00
N ASP A 164 11.25 25.42 4.87
CA ASP A 164 10.73 26.50 5.73
C ASP A 164 11.23 26.42 7.19
N ALA A 165 12.18 25.54 7.52
CA ALA A 165 12.88 25.62 8.80
C ALA A 165 13.93 26.76 8.71
N PRO A 166 13.75 27.90 9.39
CA PRO A 166 14.75 28.95 9.38
C PRO A 166 16.04 28.37 9.95
N MET A 167 17.11 28.42 9.15
CA MET A 167 18.49 28.33 9.59
C MET A 167 18.77 29.52 10.52
N GLY A 168 18.21 29.47 11.73
CA GLY A 168 18.53 30.33 12.86
C GLY A 168 19.87 29.93 13.44
N SER A 169 20.91 29.92 12.60
CA SER A 169 22.30 30.02 13.01
C SER A 169 22.53 31.47 13.46
N LEU A 170 22.18 31.78 14.70
CA LEU A 170 22.63 32.99 15.40
C LEU A 170 22.21 32.89 16.86
N TYR A 171 22.92 32.09 17.65
CA TYR A 171 23.35 32.46 18.99
C TYR A 171 24.45 31.49 19.40
N GLY A 172 25.68 31.91 19.10
CA GLY A 172 26.80 31.50 19.93
C GLY A 172 26.59 32.09 21.32
N SER A 173 26.74 31.26 22.34
CA SER A 173 27.13 31.69 23.67
C SER A 173 28.03 30.62 24.25
N ASN A 174 29.33 30.92 24.17
CA ASN A 174 30.34 30.43 25.10
C ASN A 174 29.80 30.57 26.53
N TYR A 175 29.62 29.46 27.24
CA TYR A 175 29.71 29.45 28.69
C TYR A 175 30.89 28.57 29.09
N ASN A 176 32.00 29.28 29.33
CA ASN A 176 33.08 28.86 30.21
C ASN A 176 32.60 28.91 31.67
N GLY A 177 33.07 27.97 32.50
CA GLY A 177 33.10 28.07 33.96
C GLY A 177 31.95 27.34 34.67
N GLY A 178 32.17 26.50 35.67
CA GLY A 178 33.40 26.16 36.38
C GLY A 178 33.20 24.91 37.24
N TYR A 179 34.31 24.26 37.56
CA TYR A 179 34.41 23.32 38.66
C TYR A 179 34.24 24.10 39.96
N ASP A 180 33.33 23.66 40.83
CA ASP A 180 33.47 23.86 42.27
C ASP A 180 33.48 22.49 42.94
N SER A 181 34.59 22.22 43.60
CA SER A 181 34.82 21.09 44.49
C SER A 181 34.20 21.39 45.86
N TYR A 182 33.45 20.45 46.42
CA TYR A 182 33.42 20.15 47.86
C TYR A 182 33.04 18.69 48.06
#